data_AF-A0A7C5CJW8-F1
#
_entry.id   AF-A0A7C5CJW8-F1
#
_cell.length_a   1.000
_cell.length_b   1.000
_cell.length_c   1.000
_cell.angle_alpha   90.00
_cell.angle_beta   90.00
_cell.angle_gamma   90.00
#
_symmetry.space_group_name_H-M   'P 1'
#
loop_
_entity.id
_entity.type
_entity.pdbx_description
1 polymer ?
#
loop_
_entity_poly.entity_id
_entity_poly.type
_entity_poly.pdbx_seq_one_letter_code
_entity_poly.pdbx_strand_id
1 'polypeptide(L)'
;MNKHDSIATRLSMILTKLNNGEKFTVDELVKEFNVTKRTIQRDLNERLVDIPLKKEKGFYFLEAHHLGKVTFDDINNLASFSGIDKIFPSFGKD
;
A
#
# COMPACT_ATOMS: atom_id res chain seq x y z
N MET A 1 10.26 4.21 21.34
CA MET A 1 9.47 3.43 20.37
C MET A 1 9.96 1.99 20.42
N ASN A 2 9.09 1.02 20.69
CA ASN A 2 9.49 -0.39 20.77
C ASN A 2 9.84 -0.91 19.37
N LYS A 3 10.72 -1.93 19.29
CA LYS A 3 11.06 -2.65 18.05
C LYS A 3 9.83 -3.27 17.36
N HIS A 4 8.79 -3.59 18.13
CA HIS A 4 7.52 -4.07 17.56
C HIS A 4 6.75 -2.94 16.87
N ASP A 5 6.67 -1.76 17.49
CA ASP A 5 6.06 -0.57 16.89
C ASP A 5 6.75 -0.22 15.56
N SER A 6 8.08 -0.32 15.51
CA SER A 6 8.84 -0.01 14.29
C SER A 6 8.62 -1.00 13.14
N ILE A 7 8.26 -2.26 13.42
CA ILE A 7 7.89 -3.24 12.38
C ILE A 7 6.47 -2.96 11.88
N ALA A 8 5.51 -2.79 12.78
CA ALA A 8 4.11 -2.55 12.42
C ALA A 8 3.97 -1.28 11.57
N THR A 9 4.61 -0.18 11.99
CA THR A 9 4.64 1.07 11.21
C THR A 9 5.24 0.86 9.83
N ARG A 10 6.38 0.18 9.72
CA ARG A 10 7.06 -0.05 8.44
C ARG A 10 6.23 -0.91 7.49
N LEU A 11 5.63 -2.00 7.98
CA LEU A 11 4.75 -2.83 7.16
C LEU A 11 3.53 -2.04 6.70
N SER A 12 2.87 -1.31 7.61
CA SER A 12 1.73 -0.45 7.25
C SER A 12 2.08 0.55 6.16
N MET A 13 3.21 1.25 6.28
CA MET A 13 3.68 2.20 5.25
C MET A 13 3.99 1.51 3.92
N ILE A 14 4.66 0.35 3.92
CA ILE A 14 4.91 -0.44 2.70
C ILE A 14 3.58 -0.84 2.04
N LEU A 15 2.61 -1.31 2.83
CA LEU A 15 1.28 -1.69 2.32
C LEU A 15 0.54 -0.51 1.71
N THR A 16 0.57 0.66 2.34
CA THR A 16 -0.03 1.89 1.80
C THR A 16 0.60 2.26 0.45
N LYS A 17 1.94 2.24 0.35
CA LYS A 17 2.65 2.49 -0.92
C LYS A 17 2.20 1.52 -2.01
N LEU A 18 2.15 0.23 -1.68
CA LEU A 18 1.70 -0.81 -2.60
C LEU A 18 0.25 -0.59 -3.04
N ASN A 19 -0.66 -0.29 -2.11
CA ASN A 19 -2.07 -0.02 -2.42
C ASN A 19 -2.25 1.21 -3.32
N ASN A 20 -1.39 2.22 -3.19
CA ASN A 20 -1.38 3.41 -4.03
C ASN A 20 -0.76 3.16 -5.43
N GLY A 21 -0.32 1.94 -5.72
CA GLY A 21 0.32 1.60 -7.00
C GLY A 21 1.78 2.05 -7.10
N GLU A 22 2.40 2.47 -5.99
CA GLU A 22 3.81 2.85 -5.98
C GLU A 22 4.70 1.63 -6.27
N LYS A 23 5.88 1.92 -6.86
CA LYS A 23 6.95 0.95 -7.05
C LYS A 23 8.17 1.42 -6.30
N PHE A 24 8.86 0.51 -5.62
CA PHE A 24 10.05 0.85 -4.85
C PHE A 24 11.09 -0.25 -4.91
N THR A 25 12.35 0.13 -4.76
CA THR A 25 13.47 -0.78 -4.59
C THR A 25 13.72 -1.06 -3.12
N VAL A 26 14.44 -2.14 -2.83
CA VAL A 26 14.88 -2.45 -1.46
C VAL A 26 15.76 -1.33 -0.89
N ASP A 27 16.60 -0.71 -1.74
CA ASP A 27 17.56 0.29 -1.28
C ASP A 27 16.89 1.65 -0.97
N GLU A 28 15.76 1.95 -1.63
CA GLU A 28 14.89 3.09 -1.25
C GLU A 28 14.28 2.87 0.13
N LEU A 29 13.69 1.70 0.41
CA LEU A 29 13.11 1.40 1.72
C LEU A 29 14.17 1.33 2.83
N VAL A 30 15.38 0.86 2.53
CA VAL A 30 16.51 0.89 3.47
C VAL A 30 16.82 2.31 3.92
N LYS A 31 16.87 3.25 2.97
CA LYS A 31 17.11 4.68 3.26
C LYS A 31 15.94 5.30 4.01
N GLU A 32 14.70 5.05 3.56
CA GLU A 32 13.49 5.62 4.13
C GLU A 32 13.30 5.21 5.60
N PHE A 33 13.46 3.91 5.90
CA PHE A 33 13.22 3.39 7.25
C PHE A 33 14.49 3.33 8.12
N ASN A 34 15.66 3.67 7.56
CA ASN A 34 16.95 3.56 8.22
C ASN A 34 17.20 2.16 8.85
N VAL A 35 16.97 1.12 8.06
CA VAL A 35 17.16 -0.29 8.47
C VAL A 35 18.03 -1.05 7.48
N THR A 36 18.51 -2.22 7.87
CA THR A 36 19.35 -3.04 6.98
C THR A 36 18.57 -3.65 5.82
N LYS A 37 19.29 -3.94 4.72
CA LYS A 37 18.74 -4.67 3.56
C LYS A 37 18.08 -6.00 3.96
N ARG A 38 18.68 -6.72 4.92
CA ARG A 38 18.12 -7.97 5.49
C ARG A 38 16.76 -7.75 6.14
N THR A 39 16.56 -6.62 6.84
CA THR A 39 15.26 -6.29 7.45
C THR A 39 14.20 -6.08 6.40
N ILE A 40 14.47 -5.28 5.37
CA ILE A 40 13.51 -5.05 4.27
C ILE A 40 13.22 -6.34 3.50
N GLN A 41 14.24 -7.16 3.20
CA GLN A 41 14.01 -8.44 2.52
C GLN A 41 13.12 -9.37 3.34
N ARG A 42 13.28 -9.39 4.66
CA ARG A 42 12.39 -10.15 5.53
C ARG A 42 10.96 -9.60 5.53
N ASP A 43 10.80 -8.29 5.53
CA ASP A 43 9.47 -7.67 5.40
C ASP A 43 8.79 -8.11 4.12
N LEU A 44 9.47 -7.99 2.98
CA LEU A 44 8.90 -8.29 1.66
C LEU A 44 8.69 -9.79 1.42
N ASN A 45 9.66 -10.63 1.78
CA ASN A 45 9.67 -12.04 1.36
C ASN A 45 9.15 -13.02 2.42
N GLU A 46 9.09 -12.62 3.70
CA GLU A 46 8.60 -13.50 4.79
C GLU A 46 7.31 -12.97 5.41
N ARG A 47 7.18 -11.65 5.60
CA ARG A 47 6.03 -11.06 6.34
C ARG A 47 4.88 -10.64 5.42
N LEU A 48 5.20 -10.21 4.21
CA LEU A 48 4.22 -9.86 3.17
C LEU A 48 4.08 -10.98 2.12
N VAL A 49 4.40 -12.23 2.51
CA VAL A 49 4.41 -13.38 1.58
C VAL A 49 3.04 -13.69 0.97
N ASP A 50 1.96 -13.42 1.71
CA ASP A 50 0.59 -13.64 1.25
C ASP A 50 0.11 -12.56 0.27
N ILE A 51 0.94 -11.56 -0.01
CA ILE A 51 0.64 -10.46 -0.93
C ILE A 51 1.27 -10.78 -2.29
N PRO A 52 0.54 -10.60 -3.40
CA PRO A 52 1.03 -10.90 -4.76
C PRO A 52 2.00 -9.82 -5.26
N LEU A 53 3.15 -9.71 -4.60
CA LEU A 53 4.23 -8.80 -4.95
C LEU A 53 4.94 -9.28 -6.22
N LYS A 54 5.03 -8.38 -7.21
CA LYS A 54 5.92 -8.53 -8.35
C LYS A 54 7.26 -7.92 -8.06
N LYS A 55 8.30 -8.51 -8.67
CA LYS A 55 9.64 -7.96 -8.72
C LYS A 55 10.12 -7.87 -10.17
N GLU A 56 10.35 -6.66 -10.66
CA GLU A 56 10.86 -6.42 -12.02
C GLU A 56 11.96 -5.36 -11.99
N LYS A 57 13.12 -5.64 -12.60
CA LYS A 57 14.26 -4.71 -12.69
C LYS A 57 14.67 -4.08 -11.33
N GLY A 58 14.49 -4.83 -10.24
CA GLY A 58 14.83 -4.38 -8.88
C GLY A 58 13.70 -3.68 -8.13
N PHE A 59 12.58 -3.37 -8.78
CA PHE A 59 11.41 -2.75 -8.17
C PHE A 59 10.41 -3.80 -7.69
N TYR A 60 9.82 -3.55 -6.53
CA TYR A 60 8.70 -4.27 -5.94
C TYR A 60 7.42 -3.45 -6.13
N PHE A 61 6.32 -4.11 -6.50
CA PHE A 61 5.02 -3.48 -6.72
C PHE A 61 3.89 -4.53 -6.73
N LEU A 62 2.66 -4.07 -6.56
CA LEU A 62 1.47 -4.91 -6.76
C LEU A 62 1.03 -4.92 -8.22
N GLU A 63 0.57 -6.07 -8.70
CA GLU A 63 -0.16 -6.18 -9.97
C GLU A 63 -1.39 -5.26 -9.97
N ALA A 64 -1.65 -4.56 -11.08
CA ALA A 64 -2.77 -3.62 -11.19
C ALA A 64 -4.14 -4.24 -10.86
N HIS A 65 -4.33 -5.55 -11.07
CA HIS A 65 -5.57 -6.25 -10.74
C HIS A 65 -5.70 -6.67 -9.27
N HIS A 66 -4.61 -6.57 -8.50
CA HIS A 66 -4.54 -6.79 -7.05
C HIS A 66 -4.41 -5.48 -6.25
N LEU A 67 -4.16 -4.35 -6.91
CA LEU A 67 -4.37 -3.04 -6.31
C LEU A 67 -5.84 -2.92 -5.92
N GLY A 68 -6.09 -2.45 -4.69
CA GLY A 68 -7.42 -2.36 -4.10
C GLY A 68 -8.42 -1.82 -5.13
N LYS A 69 -9.36 -2.67 -5.55
CA LYS A 69 -10.23 -2.44 -6.71
C LYS A 69 -11.17 -1.23 -6.61
N VAL A 70 -11.13 -0.47 -5.52
CA VAL A 70 -11.85 0.79 -5.38
C VAL A 70 -11.09 1.63 -4.34
N THR A 71 -10.34 2.65 -4.78
CA THR A 71 -9.82 3.68 -3.88
C THR A 71 -10.96 4.54 -3.33
N PHE A 72 -10.75 5.33 -2.28
CA PHE A 72 -11.77 6.27 -1.81
C PHE A 72 -12.22 7.23 -2.93
N ASP A 73 -11.27 7.65 -3.76
CA ASP A 73 -11.57 8.45 -4.95
C ASP A 73 -12.41 7.68 -5.96
N ASP A 74 -12.14 6.40 -6.20
CA ASP A 74 -12.99 5.55 -7.05
C ASP A 74 -14.39 5.37 -6.48
N ILE A 75 -14.54 5.27 -5.15
CA ILE A 75 -15.86 5.21 -4.49
C ILE A 75 -16.60 6.54 -4.69
N ASN A 76 -15.94 7.69 -4.48
CA ASN A 76 -16.54 9.01 -4.65
C ASN A 76 -16.94 9.28 -6.11
N ASN A 77 -16.06 8.90 -7.05
CA ASN A 77 -16.33 8.98 -8.48
C ASN A 77 -17.53 8.11 -8.86
N LEU A 78 -17.57 6.85 -8.38
CA LEU A 78 -18.71 5.97 -8.60
C LEU A 78 -20.00 6.51 -7.98
N ALA A 79 -19.96 7.02 -6.75
CA ALA A 79 -21.13 7.61 -6.08
C ALA A 79 -21.69 8.81 -6.85
N SER A 80 -20.80 9.68 -7.35
CA SER A 80 -21.15 10.82 -8.19
C SER A 80 -21.74 10.40 -9.55
N PHE A 81 -21.12 9.42 -10.23
CA PHE A 81 -21.60 8.95 -11.54
C PHE A 81 -22.90 8.17 -11.45
N SER A 82 -23.12 7.41 -10.37
CA SER A 82 -24.32 6.60 -10.16
C SER A 82 -25.48 7.41 -9.56
N GLY A 83 -25.26 8.68 -9.18
CA GLY A 83 -26.27 9.54 -8.55
C GLY A 83 -26.62 9.14 -7.11
N ILE A 84 -25.85 8.22 -6.51
CA ILE A 84 -26.03 7.74 -5.14
C ILE A 84 -25.72 8.87 -4.14
N ASP A 85 -24.82 9.78 -4.48
CA ASP A 85 -24.51 11.02 -3.75
C ASP A 85 -25.75 11.89 -3.49
N LYS A 86 -26.72 11.88 -4.41
CA LYS A 86 -27.99 12.62 -4.30
C LYS A 86 -29.03 11.90 -3.43
N ILE A 87 -28.89 10.59 -3.25
CA ILE A 87 -29.81 9.75 -2.45
C ILE A 87 -29.34 9.68 -0.99
N PHE A 88 -28.03 9.71 -0.76
CA PHE A 88 -27.42 9.71 0.57
C PHE A 88 -26.54 10.96 0.74
N PRO A 89 -27.10 12.11 1.16
CA PRO A 89 -26.39 13.40 1.20
C PRO A 89 -25.21 13.48 2.19
N SER A 90 -24.99 12.43 2.99
CA SER A 90 -23.90 12.30 3.96
C SER A 90 -22.73 11.44 3.46
N PHE A 91 -22.76 10.97 2.20
CA PHE A 91 -21.67 10.20 1.64
C PHE A 91 -20.43 11.10 1.42
N GLY A 92 -19.29 10.76 2.02
CA GLY A 92 -18.02 11.48 1.81
C GLY A 92 -17.77 12.74 2.67
N LYS A 93 -18.48 12.91 3.79
CA LYS A 93 -18.16 13.96 4.79
C LYS A 93 -17.48 13.37 6.01
N ASP A 94 -16.15 13.29 5.96
CA ASP A 94 -15.26 13.28 7.13
C ASP A 94 -14.10 14.24 6.85
#